data_AF-A8SZH6-F1
#
_entry.id   AF-A8SZH6-F1
#
_cell.length_a   1.000
_cell.length_b   1.000
_cell.length_c   1.000
_cell.angle_alpha   90.00
_cell.angle_beta   90.00
_cell.angle_gamma   90.00
#
_symmetry.space_group_name_H-M   'P 1'
#
loop_
_entity.id
_entity.type
_entity.pdbx_description
1 polymer ?
#
loop_
_entity_poly.entity_id
_entity_poly.type
_entity_poly.pdbx_seq_one_letter_code
_entity_poly.pdbx_strand_id
1 'polypeptide(L)'
;MKMKTLAAAVALLASGSQVVASELYNQDGTSLEMGGRAEARLSMMDGKAEDASRVRLNFLGKQEISDSLYGVGFWEGEFRTNENGAVDEDIYGQSNSVLDTRYAYAGLGGKYGEITYGKNDGALGVITDFTDIMAYHGNSAAYKLAVADRTDNLVSYSGQFDQLAVSASYRFADRTPGVNGYEDNKEDGFSLSAIYAFADTGFEVGAGYADQNKSDEFMLAAAYTVGNFYVSGLYTGGDNLGQLPVSVDVDYKGYELAVAYTMDKTVFTSTYNKAEEKAYKTSDDIVENLAIDVTYYFKPNFRGYASYNFDLLDTQGTVDQDELALGLRYDF
;
A
#
# COMPACT_ATOMS: atom_id res chain seq x y z
N MET A 1 -27.91 8.82 3.34
CA MET A 1 -26.95 8.21 2.39
C MET A 1 -26.76 6.78 2.89
N LYS A 2 -27.18 5.76 2.13
CA LYS A 2 -27.04 4.36 2.56
C LYS A 2 -25.54 4.10 2.74
N MET A 3 -25.13 3.57 3.90
CA MET A 3 -23.74 3.22 4.18
C MET A 3 -23.30 2.22 3.12
N LYS A 4 -22.57 2.69 2.12
CA LYS A 4 -21.78 1.80 1.27
C LYS A 4 -20.65 1.32 2.17
N THR A 5 -20.65 0.04 2.49
CA THR A 5 -19.57 -0.63 3.22
C THR A 5 -18.21 -0.22 2.66
N LEU A 6 -17.27 0.08 3.55
CA LEU A 6 -15.94 0.58 3.19
C LEU A 6 -15.21 -0.44 2.32
N ALA A 7 -15.46 -1.76 2.47
CA ALA A 7 -14.93 -2.78 1.55
C ALA A 7 -15.35 -2.61 0.08
N ALA A 8 -16.54 -2.05 -0.20
CA ALA A 8 -16.94 -1.74 -1.57
C ALA A 8 -16.20 -0.51 -2.14
N ALA A 9 -15.61 0.31 -1.26
CA ALA A 9 -14.67 1.35 -1.66
C ALA A 9 -13.25 0.79 -1.78
N VAL A 10 -12.78 -0.03 -0.83
CA VAL A 10 -11.41 -0.61 -0.82
C VAL A 10 -11.15 -1.52 -2.03
N ALA A 11 -12.11 -2.36 -2.44
CA ALA A 11 -11.95 -3.21 -3.63
C ALA A 11 -11.95 -2.44 -4.97
N LEU A 12 -12.47 -1.21 -5.00
CA LEU A 12 -12.45 -0.31 -6.17
C LEU A 12 -11.38 0.78 -6.06
N LEU A 13 -10.72 0.91 -4.91
CA LEU A 13 -9.69 1.91 -4.58
C LEU A 13 -8.27 1.33 -4.56
N ALA A 14 -8.04 0.13 -5.11
CA ALA A 14 -6.72 -0.42 -5.42
C ALA A 14 -5.87 0.46 -6.38
N SER A 15 -6.33 1.67 -6.70
CA SER A 15 -5.50 2.79 -7.13
C SER A 15 -5.77 3.97 -6.19
N GLY A 16 -4.92 4.15 -5.16
CA GLY A 16 -4.99 5.18 -4.10
C GLY A 16 -4.88 6.65 -4.58
N SER A 17 -5.42 6.93 -5.76
CA SER A 17 -5.30 8.13 -6.57
C SER A 17 -6.64 8.63 -7.13
N GLN A 18 -7.73 7.86 -7.04
CA GLN A 18 -8.99 8.22 -7.71
C GLN A 18 -9.94 9.12 -6.92
N VAL A 19 -9.71 9.40 -5.63
CA VAL A 19 -10.67 10.20 -4.84
C VAL A 19 -10.75 11.66 -5.32
N VAL A 20 -9.78 12.13 -6.12
CA VAL A 20 -9.80 13.49 -6.70
C VAL A 20 -9.25 13.54 -8.14
N ALA A 21 -9.25 12.44 -8.91
CA ALA A 21 -8.74 12.53 -10.28
C ALA A 21 -9.57 13.52 -11.12
N SER A 22 -8.87 14.38 -11.86
CA SER A 22 -9.46 15.39 -12.75
C SER A 22 -9.60 14.82 -14.16
N GLU A 23 -10.83 14.81 -14.70
CA GLU A 23 -11.09 14.41 -16.08
C GLU A 23 -10.48 15.45 -17.05
N LEU A 24 -9.57 14.99 -17.92
CA LEU A 24 -8.93 15.83 -18.94
C LEU A 24 -9.60 15.67 -20.31
N TYR A 25 -10.16 14.50 -20.58
CA TYR A 25 -10.81 14.16 -21.83
C TYR A 25 -11.89 13.11 -21.61
N ASN A 26 -13.03 13.27 -22.27
CA ASN A 26 -14.10 12.29 -22.30
C ASN A 26 -14.92 12.43 -23.60
N GLN A 27 -14.75 11.47 -24.50
CA GLN A 27 -15.47 11.45 -25.77
C GLN A 27 -15.53 10.01 -26.32
N ASP A 28 -16.66 9.63 -26.92
CA ASP A 28 -16.82 8.39 -27.68
C ASP A 28 -16.41 7.11 -26.92
N GLY A 29 -16.72 7.06 -25.61
CA GLY A 29 -16.39 5.94 -24.73
C GLY A 29 -14.92 5.89 -24.29
N THR A 30 -14.11 6.88 -24.66
CA THR A 30 -12.74 7.07 -24.19
C THR A 30 -12.72 8.12 -23.08
N SER A 31 -12.08 7.81 -21.95
CA SER A 31 -11.75 8.80 -20.92
C SER A 31 -10.24 8.84 -20.63
N LEU A 32 -9.76 10.04 -20.29
CA LEU A 32 -8.43 10.25 -19.74
C LEU A 32 -8.55 11.12 -18.49
N GLU A 33 -8.09 10.56 -17.38
CA GLU A 33 -8.02 11.24 -16.10
C GLU A 33 -6.56 11.47 -15.73
N MET A 34 -6.31 12.61 -15.09
CA MET A 34 -5.04 12.89 -14.42
C MET A 34 -5.32 13.05 -12.93
N GLY A 35 -4.52 12.39 -12.12
CA GLY A 35 -4.55 12.57 -10.68
C GLY A 35 -3.15 12.63 -10.10
N GLY A 36 -3.11 12.50 -8.77
CA GLY A 36 -1.87 12.48 -8.02
C GLY A 36 -1.94 13.39 -6.80
N ARG A 37 -0.78 13.80 -6.30
CA ARG A 37 -0.69 14.67 -5.14
C ARG A 37 0.59 15.49 -5.11
N ALA A 38 0.54 16.65 -4.49
CA ALA A 38 1.69 17.30 -3.89
C ALA A 38 1.56 17.19 -2.38
N GLU A 39 2.51 16.50 -1.75
CA GLU A 39 2.46 16.17 -0.33
C GLU A 39 3.74 16.64 0.35
N ALA A 40 3.64 17.78 1.04
CA ALA A 40 4.71 18.31 1.87
C ALA A 40 4.75 17.53 3.19
N ARG A 41 5.92 17.00 3.57
CA ARG A 41 6.09 16.18 4.77
C ARG A 41 7.37 16.54 5.49
N LEU A 42 7.25 16.96 6.73
CA LEU A 42 8.36 17.09 7.66
C LEU A 42 8.37 15.85 8.55
N SER A 43 9.46 15.09 8.52
CA SER A 43 9.78 14.07 9.53
C SER A 43 10.74 14.67 10.55
N MET A 44 10.57 14.31 11.82
CA MET A 44 11.46 14.72 12.90
C MET A 44 11.70 13.59 13.88
N MET A 45 12.97 13.20 14.01
CA MET A 45 13.45 12.19 14.95
C MET A 45 14.63 12.79 15.74
N ASP A 46 14.69 12.61 17.06
CA ASP A 46 15.72 13.23 17.94
C ASP A 46 15.91 14.76 17.69
N GLY A 47 14.81 15.46 17.38
CA GLY A 47 14.85 16.89 17.06
C GLY A 47 15.63 17.25 15.78
N LYS A 48 15.96 16.26 14.94
CA LYS A 48 16.56 16.44 13.60
C LYS A 48 15.46 16.34 12.57
N ALA A 49 15.38 17.34 11.68
CA ALA A 49 14.38 17.42 10.65
C ALA A 49 14.85 16.76 9.34
N GLU A 50 13.94 16.05 8.68
CA GLU A 50 14.08 15.53 7.32
C GLU A 50 12.91 16.00 6.46
N ASP A 51 13.22 16.41 5.22
CA ASP A 51 12.20 16.67 4.21
C ASP A 51 11.82 15.36 3.52
N ALA A 52 10.65 14.83 3.88
CA ALA A 52 10.09 13.62 3.28
C ALA A 52 9.08 13.95 2.17
N SER A 53 9.02 15.19 1.69
CA SER A 53 8.02 15.64 0.71
C SER A 53 8.09 14.82 -0.59
N ARG A 54 6.92 14.64 -1.21
CA ARG A 54 6.79 13.88 -2.46
C ARG A 54 5.70 14.45 -3.35
N VAL A 55 5.89 14.29 -4.66
CA VAL A 55 4.86 14.55 -5.67
C VAL A 55 4.53 13.24 -6.36
N ARG A 56 3.25 12.95 -6.56
CA ARG A 56 2.80 11.89 -7.46
C ARG A 56 2.02 12.50 -8.60
N LEU A 57 2.22 11.95 -9.79
CA LEU A 57 1.40 12.21 -10.96
C LEU A 57 0.98 10.88 -11.56
N ASN A 58 -0.29 10.76 -11.92
CA ASN A 58 -0.79 9.59 -12.62
C ASN A 58 -1.75 9.95 -13.74
N PHE A 59 -1.84 9.02 -14.68
CA PHE A 59 -2.73 9.09 -15.84
C PHE A 59 -3.48 7.78 -15.97
N LEU A 60 -4.80 7.85 -16.01
CA LEU A 60 -5.69 6.72 -16.21
C LEU A 60 -6.44 6.90 -17.52
N GLY A 61 -6.15 6.03 -18.48
CA GLY A 61 -6.91 5.95 -19.72
C GLY A 61 -7.88 4.77 -19.68
N LYS A 62 -9.14 4.99 -20.06
CA LYS A 62 -10.13 3.93 -20.26
C LYS A 62 -10.77 4.04 -21.63
N GLN A 63 -11.03 2.89 -22.24
CA GLN A 63 -11.74 2.77 -23.51
C GLN A 63 -12.85 1.74 -23.38
N GLU A 64 -14.10 2.16 -23.51
CA GLU A 64 -15.23 1.25 -23.66
C GLU A 64 -15.11 0.49 -24.97
N ILE A 65 -15.28 -0.83 -24.90
CA ILE A 65 -15.29 -1.74 -26.07
C ILE A 65 -16.72 -2.23 -26.31
N SER A 66 -17.45 -2.53 -25.24
CA SER A 66 -18.89 -2.86 -25.23
C SER A 66 -19.47 -2.60 -23.84
N ASP A 67 -20.78 -2.76 -23.68
CA ASP A 67 -21.50 -2.59 -22.40
C ASP A 67 -20.91 -3.41 -21.22
N SER A 68 -20.14 -4.46 -21.50
CA SER A 68 -19.56 -5.33 -20.48
C SER A 68 -18.04 -5.52 -20.57
N LEU A 69 -17.35 -4.72 -21.39
CA LEU A 69 -15.91 -4.84 -21.63
C LEU A 69 -15.27 -3.48 -21.91
N TYR A 70 -14.17 -3.19 -21.22
CA TYR A 70 -13.35 -2.01 -21.44
C TYR A 70 -11.85 -2.37 -21.44
N GLY A 71 -11.05 -1.54 -22.10
CA GLY A 71 -9.59 -1.52 -21.98
C GLY A 71 -9.16 -0.43 -20.99
N VAL A 72 -8.05 -0.68 -20.29
CA VAL A 72 -7.47 0.26 -19.33
C VAL A 72 -5.95 0.35 -19.51
N GLY A 73 -5.42 1.55 -19.33
CA GLY A 73 -3.98 1.80 -19.21
C GLY A 73 -3.72 2.78 -18.06
N PHE A 74 -2.71 2.50 -17.25
CA PHE A 74 -2.38 3.32 -16.10
C PHE A 74 -0.87 3.47 -15.92
N TRP A 75 -0.46 4.68 -15.57
CA TRP A 75 0.90 5.00 -15.16
C TRP A 75 0.88 5.95 -13.96
N GLU A 76 1.76 5.72 -12.99
CA GLU A 76 1.99 6.62 -11.87
C GLU A 76 3.49 6.77 -11.60
N GLY A 77 3.96 8.00 -11.49
CA GLY A 77 5.31 8.36 -11.06
C GLY A 77 5.30 9.07 -9.71
N GLU A 78 6.28 8.77 -8.87
CA GLU A 78 6.58 9.53 -7.64
C GLU A 78 7.92 10.26 -7.78
N PHE A 79 7.92 11.55 -7.48
CA PHE A 79 9.08 12.43 -7.52
C PHE A 79 9.44 12.85 -6.09
N ARG A 80 10.73 12.82 -5.77
CA ARG A 80 11.30 13.34 -4.52
C ARG A 80 12.56 14.15 -4.80
N THR A 81 12.81 15.15 -3.97
CA THR A 81 14.03 15.97 -3.96
C THR A 81 14.89 15.63 -2.75
N ASN A 82 16.21 15.72 -2.89
CA ASN A 82 17.16 15.44 -1.81
C ASN A 82 18.39 16.36 -1.92
N GLU A 83 18.17 17.67 -1.75
CA GLU A 83 19.19 18.69 -1.98
C GLU A 83 20.37 18.63 -1.00
N ASN A 84 20.20 18.11 0.22
CA ASN A 84 21.25 18.07 1.25
C ASN A 84 22.00 19.41 1.45
N GLY A 85 21.29 20.54 1.32
CA GLY A 85 21.85 21.89 1.43
C GLY A 85 22.56 22.41 0.17
N ALA A 86 22.56 21.66 -0.92
CA ALA A 86 23.02 22.08 -2.24
C ALA A 86 21.91 22.80 -3.04
N VAL A 87 22.23 23.13 -4.29
CA VAL A 87 21.29 23.71 -5.26
C VAL A 87 21.37 22.88 -6.53
N ASP A 88 20.29 22.18 -6.85
CA ASP A 88 20.01 21.40 -8.07
C ASP A 88 20.89 20.15 -8.31
N GLU A 89 22.18 20.21 -7.99
CA GLU A 89 23.14 19.12 -8.17
C GLU A 89 23.95 18.85 -6.89
N ASP A 90 24.35 17.60 -6.69
CA ASP A 90 25.31 17.23 -5.64
C ASP A 90 26.73 17.74 -5.98
N ILE A 91 27.68 17.53 -5.05
CA ILE A 91 29.09 17.91 -5.26
C ILE A 91 29.78 17.19 -6.44
N TYR A 92 29.11 16.20 -7.06
CA TYR A 92 29.56 15.41 -8.19
C TYR A 92 28.80 15.72 -9.50
N GLY A 93 27.87 16.70 -9.49
CA GLY A 93 27.08 17.08 -10.66
C GLY A 93 25.93 16.10 -10.98
N GLN A 94 25.48 15.31 -10.00
CA GLN A 94 24.34 14.41 -10.16
C GLN A 94 23.05 15.08 -9.67
N SER A 95 21.94 14.78 -10.35
CA SER A 95 20.60 15.22 -9.96
C SER A 95 20.29 14.81 -8.52
N ASN A 96 19.89 15.78 -7.69
CA ASN A 96 19.41 15.54 -6.33
C ASN A 96 17.96 15.01 -6.29
N SER A 97 17.36 14.70 -7.44
CA SER A 97 15.96 14.25 -7.55
C SER A 97 15.84 12.83 -8.08
N VAL A 98 14.86 12.09 -7.54
CA VAL A 98 14.56 10.70 -7.90
C VAL A 98 13.13 10.61 -8.46
N LEU A 99 12.97 9.87 -9.56
CA LEU A 99 11.68 9.43 -10.09
C LEU A 99 11.54 7.92 -9.93
N ASP A 100 10.52 7.49 -9.18
CA ASP A 100 10.07 6.10 -9.12
C ASP A 100 8.82 5.90 -9.98
N THR A 101 8.88 4.94 -10.91
CA THR A 101 7.66 4.47 -11.61
C THR A 101 6.96 3.46 -10.72
N ARG A 102 5.90 3.93 -10.05
CA ARG A 102 5.15 3.12 -9.09
C ARG A 102 4.26 2.10 -9.79
N TYR A 103 3.56 2.53 -10.84
CA TYR A 103 2.66 1.70 -11.65
C TYR A 103 2.91 1.92 -13.13
N ALA A 104 2.84 0.85 -13.91
CA ALA A 104 2.89 0.88 -15.36
C ALA A 104 2.25 -0.41 -15.89
N TYR A 105 0.97 -0.35 -16.21
CA TYR A 105 0.22 -1.53 -16.66
C TYR A 105 -0.84 -1.19 -17.71
N ALA A 106 -1.28 -2.23 -18.40
CA ALA A 106 -2.46 -2.20 -19.24
C ALA A 106 -3.29 -3.46 -19.00
N GLY A 107 -4.58 -3.41 -19.31
CA GLY A 107 -5.49 -4.51 -19.02
C GLY A 107 -6.83 -4.42 -19.71
N LEU A 108 -7.65 -5.42 -19.40
CA LEU A 108 -9.05 -5.52 -19.82
C LEU A 108 -9.90 -5.73 -18.57
N GLY A 109 -11.01 -5.02 -18.48
CA GLY A 109 -11.96 -5.20 -17.39
C GLY A 109 -13.40 -5.22 -17.89
N GLY A 110 -14.29 -5.65 -17.02
CA GLY A 110 -15.70 -5.78 -17.37
C GLY A 110 -16.50 -6.53 -16.32
N LYS A 111 -17.55 -7.22 -16.78
CA LYS A 111 -18.53 -7.91 -15.90
C LYS A 111 -17.91 -8.88 -14.89
N TYR A 112 -16.78 -9.50 -15.22
CA TYR A 112 -16.16 -10.57 -14.43
C TYR A 112 -14.90 -10.12 -13.68
N GLY A 113 -14.67 -8.82 -13.57
CA GLY A 113 -13.46 -8.24 -12.98
C GLY A 113 -12.52 -7.66 -14.02
N GLU A 114 -11.32 -7.32 -13.57
CA GLU A 114 -10.25 -6.70 -14.36
C GLU A 114 -8.98 -7.55 -14.28
N ILE A 115 -8.33 -7.76 -15.43
CA ILE A 115 -7.04 -8.42 -15.55
C ILE A 115 -6.02 -7.47 -16.18
N THR A 116 -4.84 -7.35 -15.58
CA THR A 116 -3.78 -6.46 -16.04
C THR A 116 -2.45 -7.18 -16.16
N TYR A 117 -1.58 -6.70 -17.05
CA TYR A 117 -0.16 -7.06 -17.07
C TYR A 117 0.71 -5.82 -16.96
N GLY A 118 1.79 -5.91 -16.19
CA GLY A 118 2.73 -4.83 -15.93
C GLY A 118 2.94 -4.61 -14.43
N LYS A 119 3.61 -3.51 -14.06
CA LYS A 119 3.80 -3.18 -12.64
C LYS A 119 2.49 -2.72 -12.03
N ASN A 120 1.88 -3.59 -11.23
CA ASN A 120 0.60 -3.36 -10.56
C ASN A 120 0.59 -4.04 -9.18
N ASP A 121 -0.46 -3.80 -8.39
CA ASP A 121 -0.62 -4.42 -7.08
C ASP A 121 -0.93 -5.93 -7.21
N GLY A 122 -0.46 -6.68 -6.22
CA GLY A 122 -0.82 -8.07 -5.93
C GLY A 122 -2.09 -8.15 -5.08
N ALA A 123 -2.29 -9.28 -4.39
CA ALA A 123 -3.55 -9.54 -3.71
C ALA A 123 -3.59 -9.12 -2.23
N LEU A 124 -2.47 -8.84 -1.57
CA LEU A 124 -2.47 -8.63 -0.11
C LEU A 124 -2.57 -7.17 0.32
N GLY A 125 -2.38 -6.21 -0.58
CA GLY A 125 -2.59 -4.78 -0.28
C GLY A 125 -3.97 -4.51 0.34
N VAL A 126 -5.03 -5.05 -0.27
CA VAL A 126 -6.41 -4.90 0.22
C VAL A 126 -6.67 -5.55 1.58
N ILE A 127 -5.81 -6.46 2.03
CA ILE A 127 -5.86 -7.05 3.38
C ILE A 127 -5.12 -6.16 4.38
N THR A 128 -3.96 -5.60 4.00
CA THR A 128 -3.24 -4.62 4.83
C THR A 128 -3.99 -3.30 5.00
N ASP A 129 -4.83 -2.93 4.03
CA ASP A 129 -5.72 -1.75 4.09
C ASP A 129 -6.71 -1.78 5.29
N PHE A 130 -6.91 -2.94 5.94
CA PHE A 130 -7.71 -3.01 7.16
C PHE A 130 -7.08 -2.19 8.29
N THR A 131 -5.75 -2.14 8.41
CA THR A 131 -5.05 -1.44 9.50
C THR A 131 -4.22 -0.26 9.02
N ASP A 132 -3.89 -0.18 7.73
CA ASP A 132 -3.20 0.95 7.09
C ASP A 132 -4.14 2.15 6.87
N ILE A 133 -4.57 2.79 7.96
CA ILE A 133 -5.57 3.87 7.95
C ILE A 133 -5.02 5.26 8.30
N MET A 134 -3.75 5.34 8.69
CA MET A 134 -3.12 6.59 9.14
C MET A 134 -2.66 7.44 7.96
N ALA A 135 -2.41 8.73 8.19
CA ALA A 135 -1.95 9.64 7.15
C ALA A 135 -0.45 9.50 6.82
N TYR A 136 0.36 9.01 7.77
CA TYR A 136 1.82 8.91 7.63
C TYR A 136 2.43 7.62 8.20
N HIS A 137 2.21 7.32 9.49
CA HIS A 137 2.72 6.10 10.16
C HIS A 137 1.76 4.90 9.94
N GLY A 138 1.85 3.86 10.78
CA GLY A 138 1.07 2.62 10.64
C GLY A 138 1.71 1.64 9.64
N ASN A 139 1.04 0.50 9.38
CA ASN A 139 1.44 -0.50 8.38
C ASN A 139 2.91 -0.94 8.50
N SER A 140 3.39 -1.10 9.74
CA SER A 140 4.79 -1.40 10.05
C SER A 140 5.01 -2.85 10.48
N ALA A 141 3.93 -3.60 10.73
CA ALA A 141 3.96 -5.01 11.10
C ALA A 141 3.13 -5.88 10.13
N ALA A 142 2.97 -5.43 8.89
CA ALA A 142 2.26 -6.13 7.83
C ALA A 142 3.11 -6.24 6.56
N TYR A 143 4.27 -6.90 6.69
CA TYR A 143 5.14 -7.22 5.56
C TYR A 143 4.36 -7.91 4.43
N LYS A 144 4.78 -7.67 3.19
CA LYS A 144 4.23 -8.29 1.98
C LYS A 144 5.37 -8.72 1.05
N LEU A 145 5.30 -9.93 0.52
CA LEU A 145 6.12 -10.42 -0.58
C LEU A 145 5.90 -9.57 -1.83
N ALA A 146 6.90 -9.50 -2.71
CA ALA A 146 6.81 -8.66 -3.91
C ALA A 146 5.61 -9.01 -4.81
N VAL A 147 5.27 -10.30 -4.96
CA VAL A 147 4.09 -10.77 -5.72
C VAL A 147 2.75 -10.39 -5.07
N ALA A 148 2.75 -10.17 -3.75
CA ALA A 148 1.59 -9.80 -2.94
C ALA A 148 1.44 -8.29 -2.73
N ASP A 149 2.54 -7.53 -2.79
CA ASP A 149 2.60 -6.08 -2.72
C ASP A 149 2.43 -5.45 -4.10
N ARG A 150 3.51 -4.96 -4.73
CA ARG A 150 3.48 -4.33 -6.05
C ARG A 150 4.77 -4.61 -6.79
N THR A 151 4.67 -5.30 -7.92
CA THR A 151 5.82 -5.68 -8.72
C THR A 151 5.47 -5.77 -10.21
N ASP A 152 6.48 -5.79 -11.06
CA ASP A 152 6.35 -5.94 -12.52
C ASP A 152 6.24 -7.41 -12.94
N ASN A 153 6.34 -7.71 -14.24
CA ASN A 153 6.26 -9.09 -14.77
C ASN A 153 5.10 -9.91 -14.17
N LEU A 154 4.00 -9.21 -13.87
CA LEU A 154 2.89 -9.63 -13.02
C LEU A 154 1.62 -9.63 -13.86
N VAL A 155 0.85 -10.70 -13.75
CA VAL A 155 -0.57 -10.70 -14.10
C VAL A 155 -1.35 -10.52 -12.82
N SER A 156 -2.18 -9.47 -12.75
CA SER A 156 -3.06 -9.21 -11.61
C SER A 156 -4.52 -9.31 -12.03
N TYR A 157 -5.36 -9.83 -11.15
CA TYR A 157 -6.80 -9.93 -11.29
C TYR A 157 -7.49 -9.33 -10.07
N SER A 158 -8.56 -8.58 -10.29
CA SER A 158 -9.47 -8.13 -9.24
C SER A 158 -10.93 -8.27 -9.67
N GLY A 159 -11.81 -8.68 -8.76
CA GLY A 159 -13.23 -8.86 -9.04
C GLY A 159 -14.10 -8.66 -7.80
N GLN A 160 -15.26 -8.03 -8.01
CA GLN A 160 -16.29 -7.85 -6.98
C GLN A 160 -17.55 -8.64 -7.37
N PHE A 161 -17.98 -9.53 -6.48
CA PHE A 161 -19.15 -10.40 -6.64
C PHE A 161 -20.08 -10.23 -5.44
N ASP A 162 -21.04 -9.32 -5.58
CA ASP A 162 -21.93 -8.93 -4.49
C ASP A 162 -21.15 -8.48 -3.24
N GLN A 163 -21.07 -9.33 -2.21
CA GLN A 163 -20.40 -9.06 -0.93
C GLN A 163 -18.97 -9.61 -0.87
N LEU A 164 -18.54 -10.35 -1.88
CA LEU A 164 -17.24 -10.98 -1.97
C LEU A 164 -16.34 -10.23 -2.95
N ALA A 165 -15.26 -9.63 -2.44
CA ALA A 165 -14.16 -9.16 -3.27
C ALA A 165 -13.08 -10.26 -3.36
N VAL A 166 -12.51 -10.46 -4.54
CA VAL A 166 -11.41 -11.41 -4.76
C VAL A 166 -10.31 -10.71 -5.56
N SER A 167 -9.07 -10.88 -5.12
CA SER A 167 -7.88 -10.44 -5.86
C SER A 167 -6.92 -11.61 -6.00
N ALA A 168 -6.24 -11.72 -7.14
CA ALA A 168 -5.24 -12.74 -7.38
C ALA A 168 -4.11 -12.18 -8.24
N SER A 169 -2.90 -12.71 -8.09
CA SER A 169 -1.78 -12.38 -8.97
C SER A 169 -0.89 -13.58 -9.25
N TYR A 170 -0.18 -13.53 -10.38
CA TYR A 170 0.89 -14.45 -10.72
C TYR A 170 2.06 -13.67 -11.33
N ARG A 171 3.24 -13.80 -10.72
CA ARG A 171 4.50 -13.23 -11.22
C ARG A 171 5.28 -14.30 -11.97
N PHE A 172 5.79 -13.95 -13.14
CA PHE A 172 6.76 -14.79 -13.84
C PHE A 172 8.18 -14.50 -13.32
N ALA A 173 9.03 -15.52 -13.26
CA ALA A 173 10.46 -15.34 -13.05
C ALA A 173 11.06 -14.53 -14.21
N ASP A 174 12.04 -13.69 -13.90
CA ASP A 174 12.65 -12.81 -14.88
C ASP A 174 13.73 -13.54 -15.65
N ARG A 175 13.64 -13.47 -16.97
CA ARG A 175 14.60 -14.10 -17.89
C ARG A 175 15.99 -13.49 -17.72
N THR A 176 16.98 -14.34 -17.51
CA THR A 176 18.40 -13.98 -17.41
C THR A 176 19.22 -14.65 -18.53
N PRO A 177 20.35 -14.06 -18.97
CA PRO A 177 21.26 -14.72 -19.90
C PRO A 177 22.06 -15.83 -19.19
N GLY A 178 22.06 -17.04 -19.76
CA GLY A 178 22.82 -18.20 -19.27
C GLY A 178 23.89 -18.68 -20.26
N VAL A 179 24.69 -19.68 -19.84
CA VAL A 179 25.84 -20.19 -20.65
C VAL A 179 25.38 -20.85 -21.96
N ASN A 180 24.23 -21.52 -21.97
CA ASN A 180 23.72 -22.29 -23.11
C ASN A 180 22.30 -21.87 -23.54
N GLY A 181 21.88 -20.63 -23.24
CA GLY A 181 20.55 -20.15 -23.55
C GLY A 181 20.06 -19.11 -22.55
N TYR A 182 18.75 -19.07 -22.35
CA TYR A 182 18.13 -18.27 -21.30
C TYR A 182 17.90 -19.11 -20.05
N GLU A 183 18.11 -18.49 -18.89
CA GLU A 183 17.72 -18.97 -17.56
C GLU A 183 16.70 -17.97 -16.98
N ASP A 184 16.35 -18.12 -15.70
CA ASP A 184 15.55 -17.15 -14.96
C ASP A 184 16.08 -16.98 -13.52
N ASN A 185 15.60 -15.95 -12.82
CA ASN A 185 16.00 -15.65 -11.45
C ASN A 185 15.19 -16.42 -10.38
N LYS A 186 14.25 -17.29 -10.77
CA LYS A 186 13.38 -18.05 -9.85
C LYS A 186 12.56 -17.19 -8.88
N GLU A 187 12.23 -15.98 -9.31
CA GLU A 187 11.36 -15.05 -8.58
C GLU A 187 9.91 -15.11 -9.10
N ASP A 188 9.48 -16.28 -9.58
CA ASP A 188 8.08 -16.56 -9.82
C ASP A 188 7.32 -16.77 -8.50
N GLY A 189 6.02 -16.48 -8.54
CA GLY A 189 5.17 -16.58 -7.36
C GLY A 189 3.71 -16.27 -7.67
N PHE A 190 2.85 -16.39 -6.66
CA PHE A 190 1.45 -16.04 -6.76
C PHE A 190 0.93 -15.43 -5.46
N SER A 191 -0.19 -14.70 -5.54
CA SER A 191 -0.94 -14.27 -4.37
C SER A 191 -2.45 -14.38 -4.61
N LEU A 192 -3.21 -14.56 -3.54
CA LEU A 192 -4.68 -14.63 -3.55
C LEU A 192 -5.22 -13.98 -2.28
N SER A 193 -6.32 -13.25 -2.40
CA SER A 193 -7.07 -12.75 -1.25
C SER A 193 -8.57 -12.73 -1.52
N ALA A 194 -9.32 -12.73 -0.42
CA ALA A 194 -10.76 -12.57 -0.42
C ALA A 194 -11.19 -11.70 0.75
N ILE A 195 -12.14 -10.80 0.50
CA ILE A 195 -12.80 -9.98 1.53
C ILE A 195 -14.29 -10.22 1.43
N TYR A 196 -14.92 -10.53 2.56
CA TYR A 196 -16.36 -10.66 2.66
C TYR A 196 -16.95 -9.58 3.58
N ALA A 197 -17.80 -8.74 3.01
CA ALA A 197 -18.56 -7.73 3.75
C ALA A 197 -19.91 -8.29 4.18
N PHE A 198 -20.21 -8.30 5.48
CA PHE A 198 -21.45 -8.85 6.01
C PHE A 198 -22.61 -7.84 5.85
N ALA A 199 -23.04 -7.65 4.60
CA ALA A 199 -24.12 -6.75 4.22
C ALA A 199 -24.03 -5.40 4.94
N ASP A 200 -25.13 -4.90 5.50
CA ASP A 200 -25.20 -3.60 6.16
C ASP A 200 -24.77 -3.64 7.66
N THR A 201 -24.14 -4.71 8.13
CA THR A 201 -23.76 -4.83 9.55
C THR A 201 -22.57 -3.94 9.93
N GLY A 202 -21.77 -3.53 8.95
CA GLY A 202 -20.50 -2.83 9.16
C GLY A 202 -19.33 -3.75 9.52
N PHE A 203 -19.56 -5.08 9.57
CA PHE A 203 -18.52 -6.07 9.83
C PHE A 203 -17.96 -6.64 8.52
N GLU A 204 -16.63 -6.77 8.45
CA GLU A 204 -15.90 -7.24 7.27
C GLU A 204 -14.77 -8.17 7.73
N VAL A 205 -14.50 -9.22 6.96
CA VAL A 205 -13.36 -10.12 7.18
C VAL A 205 -12.57 -10.30 5.90
N GLY A 206 -11.25 -10.36 6.02
CA GLY A 206 -10.32 -10.56 4.93
C GLY A 206 -9.38 -11.71 5.24
N ALA A 207 -9.00 -12.46 4.21
CA ALA A 207 -7.91 -13.41 4.29
C ALA A 207 -7.12 -13.41 2.98
N GLY A 208 -5.83 -13.70 3.05
CA GLY A 208 -5.00 -13.85 1.86
C GLY A 208 -3.77 -14.72 2.11
N TYR A 209 -3.17 -15.17 1.02
CA TYR A 209 -1.95 -15.96 0.99
C TYR A 209 -1.08 -15.55 -0.19
N ALA A 210 0.23 -15.63 -0.04
CA ALA A 210 1.18 -15.49 -1.13
C ALA A 210 2.39 -16.41 -0.97
N ASP A 211 3.00 -16.75 -2.09
CA ASP A 211 4.19 -17.60 -2.20
C ASP A 211 5.06 -17.05 -3.33
N GLN A 212 6.35 -16.87 -3.05
CA GLN A 212 7.34 -16.45 -4.03
C GLN A 212 8.71 -17.02 -3.67
N ASN A 213 9.34 -17.69 -4.63
CA ASN A 213 10.66 -18.33 -4.46
C ASN A 213 10.69 -19.31 -3.27
N LYS A 214 11.26 -18.91 -2.12
CA LYS A 214 11.36 -19.72 -0.89
C LYS A 214 10.52 -19.17 0.27
N SER A 215 9.75 -18.12 0.01
CA SER A 215 9.04 -17.37 1.03
C SER A 215 7.55 -17.48 0.82
N ASP A 216 6.81 -17.59 1.91
CA ASP A 216 5.37 -17.63 1.91
C ASP A 216 4.79 -16.81 3.07
N GLU A 217 3.58 -16.34 2.88
CA GLU A 217 2.86 -15.56 3.90
C GLU A 217 1.36 -15.76 3.81
N PHE A 218 0.69 -15.59 4.94
CA PHE A 218 -0.75 -15.48 5.02
C PHE A 218 -1.15 -14.31 5.92
N MET A 219 -2.31 -13.74 5.61
CA MET A 219 -2.90 -12.65 6.37
C MET A 219 -4.35 -12.95 6.73
N LEU A 220 -4.75 -12.54 7.94
CA LEU A 220 -6.13 -12.60 8.43
C LEU A 220 -6.49 -11.24 9.01
N ALA A 221 -7.60 -10.67 8.55
CA ALA A 221 -8.06 -9.36 8.99
C ALA A 221 -9.55 -9.37 9.32
N ALA A 222 -9.94 -8.52 10.27
CA ALA A 222 -11.33 -8.24 10.56
C ALA A 222 -11.51 -6.76 10.91
N ALA A 223 -12.61 -6.17 10.48
CA ALA A 223 -12.95 -4.78 10.75
C ALA A 223 -14.42 -4.62 11.13
N TYR A 224 -14.69 -3.60 11.93
CA TYR A 224 -16.04 -3.20 12.31
C TYR A 224 -16.17 -1.68 12.22
N THR A 225 -17.15 -1.23 11.44
CA THR A 225 -17.52 0.19 11.32
C THR A 225 -18.88 0.43 11.94
N VAL A 226 -18.96 1.34 12.89
CA VAL A 226 -20.23 1.73 13.54
C VAL A 226 -20.28 3.23 13.80
N GLY A 227 -21.28 3.90 13.21
CA GLY A 227 -21.39 5.36 13.27
C GLY A 227 -20.13 6.03 12.73
N ASN A 228 -19.43 6.76 13.59
CA ASN A 228 -18.19 7.46 13.24
C ASN A 228 -16.92 6.69 13.67
N PHE A 229 -17.06 5.47 14.18
CA PHE A 229 -15.96 4.64 14.65
C PHE A 229 -15.62 3.55 13.64
N TYR A 230 -14.32 3.29 13.52
CA TYR A 230 -13.74 2.16 12.81
C TYR A 230 -12.76 1.46 13.75
N VAL A 231 -12.83 0.14 13.84
CA VAL A 231 -11.86 -0.69 14.57
C VAL A 231 -11.51 -1.88 13.69
N SER A 232 -10.23 -2.23 13.64
CA SER A 232 -9.75 -3.39 12.90
C SER A 232 -8.56 -4.06 13.57
N GLY A 233 -8.33 -5.30 13.17
CA GLY A 233 -7.13 -6.03 13.49
C GLY A 233 -6.67 -6.85 12.30
N LEU A 234 -5.35 -7.01 12.18
CA LEU A 234 -4.66 -7.76 11.16
C LEU A 234 -3.60 -8.65 11.82
N TYR A 235 -3.53 -9.89 11.36
CA TYR A 235 -2.45 -10.81 11.67
C TYR A 235 -1.76 -11.24 10.38
N THR A 236 -0.44 -11.21 10.39
CA THR A 236 0.42 -11.71 9.31
C THR A 236 1.31 -12.81 9.88
N GLY A 237 1.40 -13.93 9.16
CA GLY A 237 2.34 -14.99 9.49
C GLY A 237 2.98 -15.53 8.22
N GLY A 238 4.24 -15.95 8.29
CA GLY A 238 4.88 -16.60 7.16
C GLY A 238 6.31 -16.99 7.44
N ASP A 239 6.89 -17.69 6.48
CA ASP A 239 8.22 -18.29 6.58
C ASP A 239 9.15 -17.65 5.54
N ASN A 240 10.42 -17.49 5.89
CA ASN A 240 11.44 -16.84 5.08
C ASN A 240 11.08 -15.39 4.67
N LEU A 241 10.37 -14.68 5.54
CA LEU A 241 10.06 -13.27 5.40
C LEU A 241 11.10 -12.45 6.18
N GLY A 242 11.64 -11.38 5.59
CA GLY A 242 12.56 -10.47 6.29
C GLY A 242 13.73 -9.94 5.45
N GLN A 243 14.53 -9.05 6.05
CA GLN A 243 15.69 -8.39 5.42
C GLN A 243 17.00 -9.17 5.54
N LEU A 244 17.00 -10.32 6.22
CA LEU A 244 18.19 -11.14 6.42
C LEU A 244 18.44 -12.07 5.21
N PRO A 245 19.71 -12.28 4.81
CA PRO A 245 20.02 -13.11 3.64
C PRO A 245 19.53 -14.55 3.82
N VAL A 246 18.91 -15.06 2.74
CA VAL A 246 18.16 -16.32 2.45
C VAL A 246 18.87 -17.66 2.81
N SER A 247 19.70 -17.67 3.85
CA SER A 247 20.49 -18.84 4.29
C SER A 247 19.94 -19.48 5.57
N VAL A 248 18.88 -18.92 6.16
CA VAL A 248 18.28 -19.34 7.43
C VAL A 248 16.77 -19.26 7.30
N ASP A 249 16.06 -20.27 7.79
CA ASP A 249 14.60 -20.21 7.94
C ASP A 249 14.25 -19.16 8.99
N VAL A 250 13.54 -18.10 8.59
CA VAL A 250 13.10 -17.00 9.45
C VAL A 250 11.57 -16.99 9.49
N ASP A 251 10.99 -17.36 10.64
CA ASP A 251 9.54 -17.24 10.85
C ASP A 251 9.21 -15.77 11.16
N TYR A 252 8.22 -15.19 10.49
CA TYR A 252 7.72 -13.84 10.75
C TYR A 252 6.31 -13.89 11.32
N LYS A 253 6.05 -13.02 12.31
CA LYS A 253 4.71 -12.77 12.84
C LYS A 253 4.48 -11.29 12.99
N GLY A 254 3.39 -10.81 12.42
CA GLY A 254 2.95 -9.43 12.49
C GLY A 254 1.57 -9.31 13.10
N TYR A 255 1.38 -8.31 13.95
CA TYR A 255 0.12 -7.98 14.60
C TYR A 255 -0.12 -6.48 14.45
N GLU A 256 -1.25 -6.10 13.88
CA GLU A 256 -1.69 -4.70 13.83
C GLU A 256 -3.10 -4.56 14.39
N LEU A 257 -3.30 -3.50 15.18
CA LEU A 257 -4.60 -3.06 15.66
C LEU A 257 -4.77 -1.61 15.24
N ALA A 258 -5.91 -1.26 14.65
CA ALA A 258 -6.19 0.10 14.25
C ALA A 258 -7.56 0.59 14.75
N VAL A 259 -7.63 1.87 15.09
CA VAL A 259 -8.87 2.54 15.46
C VAL A 259 -8.92 3.91 14.80
N ALA A 260 -10.10 4.29 14.31
CA ALA A 260 -10.35 5.66 13.86
C ALA A 260 -11.68 6.20 14.38
N TYR A 261 -11.70 7.52 14.58
CA TYR A 261 -12.90 8.28 14.91
C TYR A 261 -12.99 9.52 14.02
N THR A 262 -14.14 9.69 13.36
CA THR A 262 -14.41 10.86 12.50
C THR A 262 -15.30 11.88 13.22
N MET A 263 -14.83 13.11 13.32
CA MET A 263 -15.55 14.26 13.87
C MET A 263 -15.59 15.40 12.85
N ASP A 264 -16.73 15.54 12.18
CA ASP A 264 -16.93 16.47 11.07
C ASP A 264 -15.88 16.30 9.96
N LYS A 265 -14.92 17.23 9.88
CA LYS A 265 -13.82 17.25 8.92
C LYS A 265 -12.50 16.73 9.48
N THR A 266 -12.52 16.24 10.73
CA THR A 266 -11.34 15.76 11.44
C THR A 266 -11.43 14.26 11.59
N VAL A 267 -10.36 13.56 11.26
CA VAL A 267 -10.21 12.12 11.51
C VAL A 267 -9.07 11.93 12.50
N PHE A 268 -9.32 11.20 13.56
CA PHE A 268 -8.31 10.77 14.52
C PHE A 268 -8.05 9.30 14.30
N THR A 269 -6.78 8.90 14.22
CA THR A 269 -6.43 7.48 14.11
C THR A 269 -5.37 7.10 15.14
N SER A 270 -5.35 5.82 15.50
CA SER A 270 -4.25 5.22 16.25
C SER A 270 -4.03 3.80 15.80
N THR A 271 -2.77 3.38 15.74
CA THR A 271 -2.38 2.00 15.45
C THR A 271 -1.40 1.50 16.49
N TYR A 272 -1.51 0.23 16.85
CA TYR A 272 -0.45 -0.51 17.52
C TYR A 272 0.04 -1.59 16.57
N ASN A 273 1.34 -1.62 16.31
CA ASN A 273 1.96 -2.54 15.37
C ASN A 273 3.09 -3.28 16.10
N LYS A 274 3.09 -4.61 16.01
CA LYS A 274 4.15 -5.46 16.56
C LYS A 274 4.56 -6.53 15.55
N ALA A 275 5.85 -6.64 15.27
CA ALA A 275 6.39 -7.73 14.46
C ALA A 275 7.56 -8.43 15.16
N GLU A 276 7.61 -9.74 15.01
CA GLU A 276 8.63 -10.63 15.57
C GLU A 276 9.25 -11.44 14.43
N GLU A 277 10.59 -11.52 14.40
CA GLU A 277 11.32 -12.46 13.55
C GLU A 277 11.95 -13.54 14.42
N LYS A 278 11.85 -14.79 13.98
CA LYS A 278 12.44 -15.93 14.67
C LYS A 278 13.40 -16.68 13.77
N ALA A 279 14.69 -16.52 14.05
CA ALA A 279 15.76 -17.28 13.41
C ALA A 279 16.32 -18.32 14.38
N TYR A 280 16.37 -19.59 13.95
CA TYR A 280 16.80 -20.73 14.77
C TYR A 280 16.03 -20.91 16.09
N LYS A 281 16.54 -20.37 17.21
CA LYS A 281 15.96 -20.44 18.56
C LYS A 281 15.80 -19.07 19.22
N THR A 282 16.16 -18.01 18.52
CA THR A 282 16.06 -16.63 19.00
C THR A 282 14.85 -16.00 18.33
N SER A 283 14.02 -15.34 19.13
CA SER A 283 12.88 -14.57 18.68
C SER A 283 13.17 -13.15 19.11
N ASP A 284 13.26 -12.24 18.14
CA ASP A 284 13.55 -10.83 18.38
C ASP A 284 12.36 -10.01 17.89
N ASP A 285 11.91 -9.08 18.73
CA ASP A 285 10.93 -8.08 18.34
C ASP A 285 11.66 -7.10 17.40
N ILE A 286 11.20 -7.02 16.15
CA ILE A 286 11.81 -6.17 15.12
C ILE A 286 11.02 -4.88 14.89
N VAL A 287 9.75 -4.87 15.33
CA VAL A 287 8.87 -3.71 15.34
C VAL A 287 8.02 -3.78 16.59
N GLU A 288 7.99 -2.71 17.36
CA GLU A 288 6.95 -2.49 18.36
C GLU A 288 6.68 -0.99 18.42
N ASN A 289 5.50 -0.54 17.99
CA ASN A 289 5.17 0.87 18.04
C ASN A 289 3.69 1.13 18.31
N LEU A 290 3.45 2.32 18.88
CA LEU A 290 2.12 2.90 19.03
C LEU A 290 2.13 4.22 18.29
N ALA A 291 1.29 4.39 17.28
CA ALA A 291 1.16 5.64 16.55
C ALA A 291 -0.21 6.28 16.81
N ILE A 292 -0.22 7.62 16.81
CA ILE A 292 -1.43 8.44 16.85
C ILE A 292 -1.36 9.50 15.76
N ASP A 293 -2.49 9.83 15.15
CA ASP A 293 -2.58 10.99 14.27
C ASP A 293 -3.89 11.76 14.35
N VAL A 294 -3.83 12.98 13.83
CA VAL A 294 -5.00 13.80 13.55
C VAL A 294 -4.87 14.35 12.14
N THR A 295 -5.91 14.18 11.34
CA THR A 295 -6.01 14.69 9.97
C THR A 295 -7.22 15.60 9.84
N TYR A 296 -7.02 16.84 9.36
CA TYR A 296 -8.09 17.79 9.09
C TYR A 296 -8.26 18.03 7.58
N TYR A 297 -9.47 17.84 7.08
CA TYR A 297 -9.84 17.99 5.68
C TYR A 297 -10.47 19.37 5.42
N PHE A 298 -9.67 20.34 4.98
CA PHE A 298 -10.16 21.66 4.61
C PHE A 298 -11.17 21.56 3.45
N LYS A 299 -10.81 20.74 2.46
CA LYS A 299 -11.57 20.34 1.27
C LYS A 299 -11.34 18.84 1.00
N PRO A 300 -12.17 18.20 0.17
CA PRO A 300 -11.95 16.80 -0.22
C PRO A 300 -10.53 16.53 -0.75
N ASN A 301 -9.92 17.51 -1.40
CA ASN A 301 -8.61 17.43 -2.03
C ASN A 301 -7.50 18.21 -1.30
N PHE A 302 -7.77 18.75 -0.12
CA PHE A 302 -6.77 19.49 0.63
C PHE A 302 -6.88 19.22 2.13
N ARG A 303 -5.83 18.61 2.69
CA ARG A 303 -5.79 18.18 4.10
C ARG A 303 -4.44 18.52 4.74
N GLY A 304 -4.47 18.72 6.05
CA GLY A 304 -3.27 18.77 6.89
C GLY A 304 -3.33 17.69 7.96
N TYR A 305 -2.18 17.18 8.37
CA TYR A 305 -2.08 16.15 9.39
C TYR A 305 -0.86 16.35 10.30
N ALA A 306 -0.98 15.82 11.52
CA ALA A 306 0.12 15.66 12.45
C ALA A 306 0.05 14.26 13.04
N SER A 307 1.18 13.56 13.07
CA SER A 307 1.27 12.20 13.58
C SER A 307 2.51 12.03 14.46
N TYR A 308 2.39 11.21 15.49
CA TYR A 308 3.50 10.84 16.37
C TYR A 308 3.54 9.32 16.50
N ASN A 309 4.72 8.74 16.30
CA ASN A 309 4.99 7.32 16.48
C ASN A 309 5.88 7.15 17.71
N PHE A 310 5.39 6.40 18.70
CA PHE A 310 6.16 5.99 19.86
C PHE A 310 6.87 4.68 19.51
N ASP A 311 8.19 4.69 19.47
CA ASP A 311 9.00 3.48 19.34
C ASP A 311 9.06 2.80 20.71
N LEU A 312 8.59 1.55 20.78
CA LEU A 312 8.47 0.79 22.02
C LEU A 312 9.50 -0.34 22.12
N LEU A 313 10.39 -0.48 21.12
CA LEU A 313 11.45 -1.47 21.15
C LEU A 313 12.41 -1.18 22.30
N ASP A 314 12.61 -2.17 23.18
CA ASP A 314 13.61 -2.12 24.26
C ASP A 314 14.85 -2.93 23.85
N THR A 315 15.60 -2.43 22.86
CA THR A 315 16.87 -3.05 22.46
C THR A 315 18.08 -2.23 22.94
N GLN A 316 18.94 -2.88 23.73
CA GLN A 316 20.20 -2.30 24.21
C GLN A 316 21.07 -1.81 23.04
N GLY A 317 21.16 -0.49 22.84
CA GLY A 317 22.06 0.14 21.88
C GLY A 317 21.43 0.58 20.56
N THR A 318 20.11 0.41 20.37
CA THR A 318 19.37 1.14 19.34
C THR A 318 19.09 2.55 19.83
N VAL A 319 19.07 3.52 18.91
CA VAL A 319 18.52 4.83 19.22
C VAL A 319 17.02 4.68 19.04
N ASP A 320 16.26 4.61 20.13
CA ASP A 320 14.80 4.69 20.07
C ASP A 320 14.47 6.03 19.40
N GLN A 321 13.85 5.98 18.22
CA GLN A 321 13.53 7.19 17.46
C GLN A 321 12.04 7.28 17.26
N ASP A 322 11.37 7.70 18.33
CA ASP A 322 10.09 8.37 18.22
C ASP A 322 10.12 9.34 17.03
N GLU A 323 9.08 9.30 16.20
CA GLU A 323 8.98 10.13 15.00
C GLU A 323 7.76 11.04 15.09
N LEU A 324 8.00 12.34 14.92
CA LEU A 324 6.97 13.33 14.64
C LEU A 324 6.90 13.56 13.13
N ALA A 325 5.71 13.43 12.56
CA ALA A 325 5.43 13.78 11.17
C ALA A 325 4.39 14.90 11.08
N LEU A 326 4.69 15.96 10.33
CA LEU A 326 3.75 17.02 9.98
C LEU A 326 3.57 17.05 8.46
N GLY A 327 2.34 17.14 7.99
CA GLY A 327 2.08 17.15 6.55
C GLY A 327 0.94 18.03 6.08
N LEU A 328 1.08 18.46 4.83
CA LEU A 328 0.05 19.13 4.05
C LEU A 328 -0.01 18.45 2.68
N ARG A 329 -1.21 17.98 2.32
CA ARG A 329 -1.43 17.23 1.09
C ARG A 329 -2.51 17.90 0.25
N TYR A 330 -2.15 18.21 -0.99
CA TYR A 330 -3.06 18.59 -2.06
C TYR A 330 -3.18 17.43 -3.05
N ASP A 331 -4.39 17.01 -3.35
CA ASP A 331 -4.70 16.00 -4.37
C ASP A 331 -5.14 16.71 -5.67
N PHE A 332 -4.52 16.34 -6.81
CA PHE A 332 -4.79 16.90 -8.14
C PHE A 332 -6.05 16.31 -8.78
#